data_AF-A0A8I1ILL0-F1
#
_entry.id   AF-A0A8I1ILL0-F1
#
_cell.length_a   1.000
_cell.length_b   1.000
_cell.length_c   1.000
_cell.angle_alpha   90.00
_cell.angle_beta   90.00
_cell.angle_gamma   90.00
#
_symmetry.space_group_name_H-M   'P 1'
#
loop_
_entity.id
_entity.type
_entity.pdbx_description
1 polymer ?
#
loop_
_entity_poly.entity_id
_entity_poly.type
_entity_poly.pdbx_seq_one_letter_code
_entity_poly.pdbx_strand_id
1 'polypeptide(L)' 'MSRNLLLILIAVLAVCLIGAGYLFYQERQSGIDIEINEDGVTIEGN' A
#
# COMPACT_ATOMS: atom_id res chain seq x y z
N MET A 1 -1.65 4.58 32.58
CA MET A 1 -1.14 4.22 31.23
C MET A 1 0.06 5.10 30.93
N SER A 2 1.22 4.51 30.65
CA SER A 2 2.41 5.28 30.26
C SER A 2 2.15 5.91 28.90
N ARG A 3 2.41 7.22 28.76
CA ARG A 3 2.30 7.95 27.48
C ARG A 3 3.06 7.23 26.35
N ASN A 4 4.14 6.54 26.72
CA ASN A 4 4.96 5.73 25.81
C ASN A 4 4.19 4.55 25.21
N LEU A 5 3.37 3.85 26.00
CA LEU A 5 2.56 2.73 25.50
C LEU A 5 1.53 3.22 24.48
N LEU A 6 0.91 4.36 24.75
CA LEU A 6 -0.05 4.98 23.84
C LEU A 6 0.61 5.41 22.52
N LEU A 7 1.81 5.99 22.57
CA LEU A 7 2.56 6.38 21.37
C LEU A 7 3.00 5.17 20.53
N ILE A 8 3.46 4.09 21.18
CA ILE A 8 3.83 2.84 20.49
C ILE A 8 2.60 2.26 19.77
N LEU A 9 1.45 2.26 20.44
CA LEU A 9 0.21 1.70 19.88
C LEU A 9 -0.25 2.50 18.66
N ILE A 10 -0.15 3.84 18.71
CA ILE A 10 -0.43 4.71 17.56
C ILE A 10 0.54 4.44 16.40
N ALA A 11 1.84 4.30 16.69
CA ALA A 11 2.85 4.04 15.67
C ALA A 11 2.59 2.70 14.95
N VAL A 12 2.27 1.65 15.69
CA VAL A 12 1.90 0.35 15.12
C VAL A 12 0.66 0.48 14.24
N LEU A 13 -0.36 1.19 14.71
CA LEU A 13 -1.62 1.37 13.97
C LEU A 13 -1.39 2.14 12.67
N ALA A 14 -0.53 3.16 12.67
CA ALA A 14 -0.13 3.89 11.48
C ALA A 14 0.58 3.00 10.44
N VAL A 15 1.54 2.17 10.87
CA VAL A 15 2.23 1.24 9.98
C VAL A 15 1.26 0.21 9.38
N CYS A 16 0.33 -0.31 10.19
CA CYS A 16 -0.69 -1.24 9.71
C CYS A 16 -1.60 -0.59 8.65
N LEU A 17 -2.02 0.66 8.84
CA LEU A 17 -2.85 1.38 7.86
C LEU A 17 -2.10 1.62 6.55
N ILE A 18 -0.83 2.00 6.61
CA ILE A 18 0.01 2.21 5.42
C ILE A 18 0.20 0.88 4.68
N GLY A 19 0.55 -0.18 5.39
CA GLY A 19 0.75 -1.52 4.80
C GLY A 19 -0.53 -2.09 4.19
N ALA A 20 -1.65 -2.02 4.92
CA ALA A 20 -2.95 -2.47 4.41
C ALA A 20 -3.41 -1.63 3.21
N GLY A 21 -3.22 -0.31 3.25
CA GLY A 21 -3.52 0.57 2.13
C GLY A 21 -2.66 0.26 0.89
N TYR A 22 -1.38 -0.04 1.09
CA TYR A 22 -0.49 -0.46 0.00
C TYR A 22 -0.94 -1.78 -0.62
N LEU A 23 -1.20 -2.81 0.20
CA LEU A 23 -1.68 -4.11 -0.29
C LEU A 23 -3.02 -3.99 -1.00
N PHE A 24 -3.95 -3.21 -0.46
CA PHE A 24 -5.26 -2.99 -1.07
C PHE A 24 -5.16 -2.19 -2.39
N TYR A 25 -4.23 -1.24 -2.48
CA TYR A 25 -3.94 -0.52 -3.72
C TYR A 25 -3.30 -1.45 -4.75
N GLN A 26 -2.36 -2.30 -4.31
CA GLN A 26 -1.71 -3.31 -5.14
C GLN A 26 -2.72 -4.33 -5.69
N GLU A 27 -3.65 -4.82 -4.86
CA GLU A 27 -4.71 -5.74 -5.31
C GLU A 27 -5.65 -5.09 -6.32
N ARG A 28 -6.00 -3.81 -6.16
CA ARG A 28 -6.78 -3.09 -7.18
C ARG A 28 -6.02 -2.89 -8.48
N GLN A 29 -4.70 -2.75 -8.40
CA GLN A 29 -3.83 -2.64 -9.57
C GLN A 29 -3.52 -4.00 -10.19
N SER A 30 -3.76 -5.13 -9.51
CA SER A 30 -3.64 -6.48 -10.08
C SER A 30 -4.67 -6.80 -11.17
N GLY A 31 -5.69 -5.95 -11.37
CA GLY A 31 -6.55 -5.99 -12.56
C GLY A 31 -5.99 -5.20 -13.75
N ILE A 32 -4.84 -4.55 -13.58
CA ILE A 32 -4.12 -3.77 -14.59
C ILE A 32 -2.76 -4.47 -14.73
N ASP A 33 -2.57 -5.20 -15.82
CA ASP A 33 -1.29 -5.86 -16.10
C ASP A 33 -0.24 -4.76 -16.36
N ILE A 34 0.57 -4.43 -15.35
CA ILE A 34 1.64 -3.44 -15.50
C ILE A 34 2.86 -4.16 -16.06
N GLU A 35 2.88 -4.28 -17.38
CA GLU A 35 4.04 -4.74 -18.12
C GLU A 35 5.02 -3.57 -18.26
N ILE A 36 6.07 -3.55 -17.42
CA ILE A 36 7.15 -2.57 -17.52
C ILE A 36 8.12 -3.03 -18.61
N ASN A 37 7.79 -2.74 -19.86
CA ASN A 37 8.69 -2.94 -21.00
C ASN A 37 9.60 -1.71 -21.22
N GLU A 38 10.71 -1.90 -21.93
CA GLU A 38 11.77 -0.90 -22.19
C GLU A 38 11.27 0.39 -22.88
N ASP A 39 10.05 0.40 -23.44
CA ASP A 39 9.43 1.52 -24.15
C ASP A 39 8.44 2.38 -23.32
N GLY A 40 8.24 2.06 -22.03
CA GLY A 40 7.41 2.86 -21.12
C GLY A 40 6.08 2.23 -20.72
N VAL A 41 5.47 2.78 -19.67
CA VAL A 41 4.31 2.19 -18.97
C VAL A 41 3.04 2.33 -19.81
N THR A 42 2.60 1.24 -20.43
CA THR A 42 1.30 1.16 -21.12
C THR A 42 0.25 0.63 -20.14
N ILE A 43 -0.75 1.44 -19.82
CA ILE A 43 -1.89 1.04 -18.97
C ILE A 43 -3.04 0.65 -19.89
N GLU A 44 -3.26 -0.65 -20.09
CA GLU A 44 -4.42 -1.17 -20.81
C GLU A 44 -5.49 -1.58 -19.77
N GLY A 45 -6.64 -0.90 -19.83
CA GLY A 45 -7.79 -1.15 -18.96
C GLY A 45 -8.97 -1.65 -19.79
N ASN A 46 -9.65 -2.70 -19.31
CA ASN A 46 -10.83 -3.31 -19.94
C ASN A 46 -12.09 -2.43 -19.83
#